data_AF-A0A0W0E525-F1
#
_entry.id   AF-A0A0W0E525-F1
#
_cell.length_a   1.000
_cell.length_b   1.000
_cell.length_c   1.000
_cell.angle_alpha   90.00
_cell.angle_beta   90.00
_cell.angle_gamma   90.00
#
_symmetry.space_group_name_H-M   'P 1'
#
loop_
_entity.id
_entity.type
_entity.pdbx_description
1 polymer ?
#
loop_
_entity_poly.entity_id
_entity_poly.type
_entity_poly.pdbx_seq_one_letter_code
_entity_poly.pdbx_strand_id
1 'polypeptide(L)'
;MAKKKNNKKKAAPAAAPVAEQPAEVSEKEVEVEVPLERLDGAQDSEDDSRLEADKHEQNSEEVGSDKVDNEVEETRNDGAENSNTGNTDENIREELERVKTERDQVESQYQTLLSRLSSMKTIFSKMKESEAELEVVKEQLQEYENQNLNLKNKVSLLTKEKKELEETATTLNKELESLESEQESNDDKLKESQTRIKELEHQLEAKSEISKSESGRLKKENEQLNSQVQELLVVIDNNKQDLSASKEEIEDLKQNVENLENEKVKLQNAVNDMELQLDAVEKANKEQLDEKNLEINALRTQLDQAIEAKNAEISKMEELEKKLAAMKQDVTLKEKFEKESKEHASQIAKLRHETIVLNEHLTKALAMLKQSSDSESVDKELISNLLISFVSIPRADPRKFEVLELLSNFLNWDDDQKRQAGLIFTPGQDNNNGSKIPSRTESFVAMWTDFLERESEKK
;
A
#
# COMPACT_ATOMS: atom_id res chain seq x y z
N MET A 1 12.95 -2.27 -31.10
CA MET A 1 13.71 -1.17 -31.75
C MET A 1 14.51 -0.40 -30.69
N ALA A 2 15.44 0.45 -31.13
CA ALA A 2 16.36 1.30 -30.33
C ALA A 2 15.68 2.13 -29.21
N LYS A 3 16.33 2.71 -28.19
CA LYS A 3 17.59 2.57 -27.41
C LYS A 3 17.68 3.85 -26.52
N LYS A 4 18.04 3.69 -25.24
CA LYS A 4 18.76 4.64 -24.34
C LYS A 4 18.30 6.11 -24.12
N LYS A 5 18.03 6.41 -22.84
CA LYS A 5 18.72 7.40 -21.95
C LYS A 5 19.34 8.67 -22.59
N ASN A 6 19.04 9.87 -22.05
CA ASN A 6 19.86 10.48 -20.97
C ASN A 6 19.30 11.77 -20.33
N ASN A 7 19.83 12.10 -19.14
CA ASN A 7 19.63 13.33 -18.34
C ASN A 7 20.03 14.65 -19.03
N LYS A 8 19.36 15.78 -18.68
CA LYS A 8 20.01 16.87 -17.88
C LYS A 8 19.03 17.90 -17.28
N LYS A 9 19.51 18.58 -16.23
CA LYS A 9 18.84 19.59 -15.39
C LYS A 9 18.85 21.00 -16.01
N LYS A 10 17.96 21.86 -15.47
CA LYS A 10 18.02 23.34 -15.36
C LYS A 10 18.00 24.18 -16.65
N ALA A 11 16.92 24.93 -16.82
CA ALA A 11 16.94 26.40 -16.87
C ALA A 11 15.53 26.95 -16.56
N ALA A 12 15.42 27.96 -15.70
CA ALA A 12 14.19 28.74 -15.50
C ALA A 12 14.35 30.08 -16.24
N PRO A 13 13.31 30.62 -16.91
CA PRO A 13 13.39 31.89 -17.62
C PRO A 13 12.84 33.07 -16.80
N ALA A 14 13.41 34.26 -17.02
CA ALA A 14 12.89 35.62 -16.72
C ALA A 14 12.57 35.95 -15.23
N ALA A 15 12.86 37.13 -14.68
CA ALA A 15 12.98 38.46 -15.28
C ALA A 15 13.86 39.40 -14.42
N ALA A 16 14.40 40.46 -15.03
CA ALA A 16 14.84 41.68 -14.33
C ALA A 16 13.64 42.65 -14.20
N PRO A 17 13.66 43.62 -13.27
CA PRO A 17 14.40 44.89 -13.43
C PRO A 17 15.42 45.13 -12.30
N VAL A 18 16.59 45.74 -12.53
CA VAL A 18 16.80 47.18 -12.76
C VAL A 18 16.22 48.04 -11.61
N ALA A 19 17.04 48.23 -10.57
CA ALA A 19 16.80 49.26 -9.56
C ALA A 19 17.50 50.54 -10.03
N GLU A 20 16.71 51.48 -10.57
CA GLU A 20 17.17 52.78 -11.04
C GLU A 20 16.83 53.85 -9.98
N GLN A 21 17.80 54.72 -9.70
CA GLN A 21 17.62 55.87 -8.81
C GLN A 21 16.81 56.95 -9.54
N PRO A 22 16.00 57.72 -8.80
CA PRO A 22 16.28 59.16 -8.73
C PRO A 22 16.52 59.56 -7.27
N ALA A 23 17.65 60.18 -6.95
CA ALA A 23 17.87 61.62 -7.14
C ALA A 23 16.99 62.46 -6.18
N GLU A 24 17.36 62.39 -4.91
CA GLU A 24 16.93 63.28 -3.83
C GLU A 24 17.60 64.65 -4.07
N VAL A 25 16.80 65.66 -4.44
CA VAL A 25 17.32 67.00 -4.82
C VAL A 25 17.15 68.00 -3.69
N SER A 26 18.26 68.20 -2.97
CA SER A 26 18.64 69.39 -2.20
C SER A 26 17.59 70.02 -1.26
N GLU A 27 17.69 69.67 0.02
CA GLU A 27 17.68 70.71 1.05
C GLU A 27 18.88 71.64 0.84
N LYS A 28 18.66 72.96 0.88
CA LYS A 28 19.73 73.96 0.87
C LYS A 28 19.29 75.24 1.58
N GLU A 29 19.20 75.16 2.90
CA GLU A 29 19.15 76.35 3.77
C GLU A 29 20.56 76.94 3.93
N VAL A 30 20.82 78.14 3.36
CA VAL A 30 21.90 79.05 3.78
C VAL A 30 21.51 80.49 3.41
N GLU A 31 21.64 81.42 4.36
CA GLU A 31 21.71 82.91 4.23
C GLU A 31 20.55 83.63 3.50
N VAL A 32 19.83 84.61 4.06
CA VAL A 32 20.24 85.77 4.88
C VAL A 32 21.35 86.60 4.24
N GLU A 33 21.00 87.39 3.23
CA GLU A 33 21.59 88.71 3.06
C GLU A 33 20.65 89.68 2.32
N VAL A 34 20.82 90.98 2.58
CA VAL A 34 20.01 92.07 2.03
C VAL A 34 20.76 92.73 0.88
N PRO A 35 20.19 92.79 -0.33
CA PRO A 35 20.62 93.76 -1.33
C PRO A 35 19.68 94.98 -1.35
N LEU A 36 20.09 96.01 -0.61
CA LEU A 36 19.83 97.40 -1.02
C LEU A 36 20.90 97.81 -2.04
N GLU A 37 20.65 98.90 -2.76
CA GLU A 37 21.51 99.51 -3.80
C GLU A 37 21.53 98.80 -5.19
N ARG A 38 21.50 99.50 -6.35
CA ARG A 38 21.43 100.95 -6.69
C ARG A 38 21.39 101.11 -8.23
N LEU A 39 21.41 102.37 -8.70
CA LEU A 39 21.69 102.86 -10.07
C LEU A 39 20.44 102.86 -10.98
N ASP A 40 20.14 103.89 -11.78
CA ASP A 40 20.79 105.19 -12.08
C ASP A 40 19.79 106.35 -11.85
N GLY A 41 20.15 107.64 -11.79
CA GLY A 41 21.43 108.34 -11.98
C GLY A 41 21.20 109.87 -12.05
N ALA A 42 22.21 110.63 -12.45
CA ALA A 42 22.23 112.10 -12.60
C ALA A 42 22.27 112.94 -11.30
N GLN A 43 23.50 113.23 -10.86
CA GLN A 43 23.86 114.55 -10.32
C GLN A 43 23.92 115.59 -11.46
N ASP A 44 24.29 116.82 -11.10
CA ASP A 44 24.60 117.97 -11.95
C ASP A 44 23.36 118.71 -12.52
N SER A 45 23.33 120.04 -12.59
CA SER A 45 24.37 121.04 -12.31
C SER A 45 23.79 122.30 -11.66
N GLU A 46 24.67 123.10 -11.05
CA GLU A 46 24.45 124.55 -10.93
C GLU A 46 24.51 125.23 -12.32
N ASP A 47 24.19 126.52 -12.30
CA ASP A 47 24.78 127.59 -13.10
C ASP A 47 24.10 128.07 -14.41
N ASP A 48 24.12 129.41 -14.51
CA ASP A 48 24.07 130.29 -15.70
C ASP A 48 22.85 130.22 -16.68
N SER A 49 22.44 131.29 -17.38
CA SER A 49 22.98 132.65 -17.48
C SER A 49 21.90 133.72 -17.71
N ARG A 50 22.16 134.92 -17.15
CA ARG A 50 22.16 136.25 -17.81
C ARG A 50 21.13 136.57 -18.91
N LEU A 51 20.40 137.68 -18.70
CA LEU A 51 20.51 138.95 -19.44
C LEU A 51 20.06 140.05 -18.45
N GLU A 52 20.89 140.96 -17.91
CA GLU A 52 21.71 142.05 -18.48
C GLU A 52 20.96 143.27 -19.01
N ALA A 53 21.58 144.44 -18.78
CA ALA A 53 21.28 145.78 -19.33
C ALA A 53 19.95 146.46 -18.95
N ASP A 54 19.87 147.80 -18.82
CA ASP A 54 20.86 148.82 -18.43
C ASP A 54 20.09 150.10 -17.97
N LYS A 55 20.83 151.13 -17.55
CA LYS A 55 20.37 152.46 -17.12
C LYS A 55 19.97 153.39 -18.29
N HIS A 56 19.59 154.62 -17.89
CA HIS A 56 19.59 155.86 -18.67
C HIS A 56 18.47 156.01 -19.73
N GLU A 57 17.99 157.21 -20.09
CA GLU A 57 18.00 158.54 -19.45
C GLU A 57 17.01 159.46 -20.20
N GLN A 58 16.56 160.54 -19.54
CA GLN A 58 15.97 161.81 -20.04
C GLN A 58 15.44 161.97 -21.49
N ASN A 59 14.34 162.75 -21.57
CA ASN A 59 13.95 163.65 -22.69
C ASN A 59 13.42 162.99 -24.00
N SER A 60 12.48 163.60 -24.76
CA SER A 60 11.86 164.94 -24.72
C SER A 60 10.38 164.94 -25.20
N GLU A 61 9.68 166.08 -25.08
CA GLU A 61 8.91 166.84 -26.12
C GLU A 61 8.29 166.09 -27.35
N GLU A 62 7.13 166.44 -27.93
CA GLU A 62 6.13 167.54 -27.76
C GLU A 62 4.91 167.28 -28.73
N VAL A 63 3.91 168.18 -28.72
CA VAL A 63 2.92 168.53 -29.78
C VAL A 63 1.57 167.76 -29.75
N GLY A 64 0.40 168.42 -29.78
CA GLY A 64 0.13 169.87 -29.74
C GLY A 64 -1.34 170.30 -30.00
N SER A 65 -1.51 171.63 -30.21
CA SER A 65 -2.75 172.44 -30.45
C SER A 65 -3.69 172.64 -29.24
N ASP A 66 -4.38 173.78 -28.99
CA ASP A 66 -4.43 175.17 -29.55
C ASP A 66 -4.65 176.15 -28.34
N LYS A 67 -4.18 177.42 -28.28
CA LYS A 67 -4.70 178.69 -28.87
C LYS A 67 -6.07 179.15 -28.30
N VAL A 68 -6.34 180.42 -27.91
CA VAL A 68 -6.00 181.75 -28.51
C VAL A 68 -5.91 182.89 -27.46
N ASP A 69 -5.03 183.87 -27.74
CA ASP A 69 -4.95 185.34 -27.45
C ASP A 69 -6.13 186.08 -26.73
N ASN A 70 -5.96 187.24 -26.04
CA ASN A 70 -5.46 188.52 -26.58
C ASN A 70 -5.21 189.64 -25.51
N GLU A 71 -4.61 190.77 -25.93
CA GLU A 71 -4.02 191.88 -25.13
C GLU A 71 -4.96 193.08 -24.77
N VAL A 72 -4.33 194.12 -24.15
CA VAL A 72 -4.59 195.59 -24.13
C VAL A 72 -4.75 196.14 -22.69
N GLU A 73 -3.72 196.75 -22.07
CA GLU A 73 -3.19 198.14 -22.18
C GLU A 73 -4.19 199.25 -21.80
N GLU A 74 -3.83 200.12 -20.84
CA GLU A 74 -3.57 201.57 -21.06
C GLU A 74 -3.05 202.26 -19.77
N THR A 75 -2.66 203.55 -19.85
CA THR A 75 -1.56 204.13 -19.05
C THR A 75 -1.90 205.38 -18.19
N ARG A 76 -0.93 205.74 -17.33
CA ARG A 76 -0.63 207.06 -16.70
C ARG A 76 -1.32 208.31 -17.29
N ASN A 77 -1.59 209.35 -16.46
CA ASN A 77 -0.62 210.46 -16.23
C ASN A 77 -1.04 211.54 -15.19
N ASP A 78 -0.02 212.18 -14.58
CA ASP A 78 0.17 213.53 -13.99
C ASP A 78 -0.97 214.42 -13.41
N GLY A 79 -0.58 215.31 -12.49
CA GLY A 79 -1.41 216.37 -11.87
C GLY A 79 -0.93 217.81 -12.17
N ALA A 80 -1.08 218.72 -11.19
CA ALA A 80 -0.86 220.19 -11.24
C ALA A 80 -2.01 221.00 -11.90
N GLU A 81 -2.31 222.28 -11.59
CA GLU A 81 -1.89 223.19 -10.52
C GLU A 81 -2.85 224.40 -10.36
N ASN A 82 -3.02 224.90 -9.13
CA ASN A 82 -3.01 226.33 -8.73
C ASN A 82 -3.81 227.44 -9.48
N SER A 83 -4.79 228.06 -8.82
CA SER A 83 -5.04 229.53 -8.71
C SER A 83 -6.38 229.78 -7.96
N ASN A 84 -6.54 230.54 -6.87
CA ASN A 84 -6.10 231.86 -6.39
C ASN A 84 -7.16 232.98 -6.57
N THR A 85 -7.55 233.58 -5.42
CA THR A 85 -8.26 234.86 -5.22
C THR A 85 -9.81 234.92 -5.26
N GLY A 86 -10.44 235.10 -4.08
CA GLY A 86 -11.70 235.87 -3.94
C GLY A 86 -12.84 235.23 -3.12
N ASN A 87 -13.10 235.76 -1.93
CA ASN A 87 -14.39 235.68 -1.19
C ASN A 87 -14.88 234.32 -0.63
N THR A 88 -14.00 233.59 0.05
CA THR A 88 -14.18 232.97 1.40
C THR A 88 -15.41 232.15 1.85
N ASP A 89 -16.45 231.88 1.05
CA ASP A 89 -17.61 231.03 1.50
C ASP A 89 -17.98 229.87 0.55
N GLU A 90 -17.60 229.93 -0.74
CA GLU A 90 -17.88 228.86 -1.71
C GLU A 90 -16.89 227.67 -1.57
N ASN A 91 -15.61 227.96 -1.33
CA ASN A 91 -14.48 227.03 -1.49
C ASN A 91 -14.53 225.81 -0.53
N ILE A 92 -15.09 225.98 0.67
CA ILE A 92 -15.22 224.92 1.68
C ILE A 92 -16.22 223.83 1.25
N ARG A 93 -17.17 224.16 0.36
CA ARG A 93 -18.17 223.18 -0.13
C ARG A 93 -17.59 222.22 -1.17
N GLU A 94 -16.69 222.71 -2.02
CA GLU A 94 -16.10 221.93 -3.11
C GLU A 94 -15.07 220.93 -2.58
N GLU A 95 -14.24 221.33 -1.61
CA GLU A 95 -13.29 220.42 -0.94
C GLU A 95 -14.01 219.31 -0.15
N LEU A 96 -15.20 219.60 0.42
CA LEU A 96 -16.06 218.61 1.08
C LEU A 96 -16.78 217.66 0.11
N GLU A 97 -16.94 218.05 -1.17
CA GLU A 97 -17.44 217.18 -2.25
C GLU A 97 -16.33 216.23 -2.71
N ARG A 98 -15.14 216.77 -2.96
CA ARG A 98 -13.96 215.99 -3.35
C ARG A 98 -13.57 214.93 -2.30
N VAL A 99 -13.58 215.27 -1.02
CA VAL A 99 -13.30 214.28 0.06
C VAL A 99 -14.37 213.19 0.11
N LYS A 100 -15.63 213.47 -0.26
CA LYS A 100 -16.67 212.42 -0.37
C LYS A 100 -16.42 211.51 -1.56
N THR A 101 -16.08 212.04 -2.73
CA THR A 101 -15.82 211.22 -3.92
C THR A 101 -14.56 210.36 -3.75
N GLU A 102 -13.49 210.90 -3.15
CA GLU A 102 -12.31 210.10 -2.76
C GLU A 102 -12.68 209.00 -1.74
N ARG A 103 -13.53 209.30 -0.74
CA ARG A 103 -14.06 208.30 0.21
C ARG A 103 -14.89 207.22 -0.49
N ASP A 104 -15.81 207.60 -1.37
CA ASP A 104 -16.67 206.68 -2.11
C ASP A 104 -15.84 205.76 -3.04
N GLN A 105 -14.77 206.29 -3.62
CA GLN A 105 -13.83 205.53 -4.46
C GLN A 105 -13.02 204.52 -3.63
N VAL A 106 -12.53 204.90 -2.45
CA VAL A 106 -11.88 203.98 -1.50
C VAL A 106 -12.86 202.95 -0.95
N GLU A 107 -14.11 203.33 -0.68
CA GLU A 107 -15.17 202.43 -0.22
C GLU A 107 -15.55 201.42 -1.31
N SER A 108 -15.60 201.83 -2.58
CA SER A 108 -15.78 200.95 -3.74
C SER A 108 -14.60 199.98 -3.93
N GLN A 109 -13.35 200.46 -3.78
CA GLN A 109 -12.17 199.59 -3.80
C GLN A 109 -12.17 198.60 -2.64
N TYR A 110 -12.57 199.03 -1.43
CA TYR A 110 -12.72 198.16 -0.27
C TYR A 110 -13.83 197.13 -0.47
N GLN A 111 -15.00 197.50 -0.99
CA GLN A 111 -16.08 196.56 -1.32
C GLN A 111 -15.66 195.59 -2.44
N THR A 112 -14.84 196.02 -3.40
CA THR A 112 -14.29 195.16 -4.46
C THR A 112 -13.23 194.18 -3.93
N LEU A 113 -12.38 194.62 -2.99
CA LEU A 113 -11.47 193.72 -2.28
C LEU A 113 -12.24 192.77 -1.37
N LEU A 114 -13.31 193.23 -0.71
CA LEU A 114 -14.17 192.41 0.14
C LEU A 114 -14.96 191.38 -0.68
N SER A 115 -15.44 191.73 -1.88
CA SER A 115 -16.12 190.79 -2.77
C SER A 115 -15.15 189.77 -3.36
N ARG A 116 -13.92 190.17 -3.71
CA ARG A 116 -12.83 189.25 -4.08
C ARG A 116 -12.39 188.37 -2.91
N LEU A 117 -12.30 188.90 -1.69
CA LEU A 117 -11.98 188.12 -0.49
C LEU A 117 -13.12 187.15 -0.14
N SER A 118 -14.37 187.56 -0.36
CA SER A 118 -15.55 186.71 -0.20
C SER A 118 -15.58 185.59 -1.24
N SER A 119 -15.34 185.91 -2.52
CA SER A 119 -15.27 184.88 -3.57
C SER A 119 -14.07 183.95 -3.39
N MET A 120 -12.91 184.47 -2.98
CA MET A 120 -11.75 183.67 -2.61
C MET A 120 -12.04 182.80 -1.40
N LYS A 121 -12.76 183.29 -0.38
CA LYS A 121 -13.23 182.50 0.76
C LYS A 121 -14.21 181.41 0.32
N THR A 122 -15.14 181.68 -0.62
CA THR A 122 -16.02 180.67 -1.21
C THR A 122 -15.22 179.63 -2.01
N ILE A 123 -14.21 180.04 -2.78
CA ILE A 123 -13.32 179.13 -3.50
C ILE A 123 -12.52 178.27 -2.51
N PHE A 124 -11.94 178.83 -1.44
CA PHE A 124 -11.27 178.06 -0.39
C PHE A 124 -12.22 177.13 0.36
N SER A 125 -13.47 177.55 0.62
CA SER A 125 -14.49 176.67 1.21
C SER A 125 -14.81 175.50 0.28
N LYS A 126 -15.04 175.75 -1.02
CA LYS A 126 -15.25 174.70 -2.03
C LYS A 126 -14.02 173.82 -2.25
N MET A 127 -12.82 174.40 -2.19
CA MET A 127 -11.57 173.66 -2.34
C MET A 127 -11.37 172.72 -1.16
N LYS A 128 -11.61 173.20 0.07
CA LYS A 128 -11.59 172.38 1.30
C LYS A 128 -12.71 171.32 1.32
N GLU A 129 -13.88 171.64 0.78
CA GLU A 129 -14.99 170.70 0.58
C GLU A 129 -14.59 169.61 -0.41
N SER A 130 -14.05 169.98 -1.58
CA SER A 130 -13.54 169.04 -2.58
C SER A 130 -12.32 168.23 -2.10
N GLU A 131 -11.48 168.79 -1.23
CA GLU A 131 -10.36 168.09 -0.59
C GLU A 131 -10.88 167.04 0.40
N ALA A 132 -11.90 167.38 1.19
CA ALA A 132 -12.57 166.43 2.08
C ALA A 132 -13.34 165.34 1.30
N GLU A 133 -14.02 165.68 0.20
CA GLU A 133 -14.66 164.71 -0.70
C GLU A 133 -13.62 163.78 -1.34
N LEU A 134 -12.49 164.32 -1.80
CA LEU A 134 -11.39 163.56 -2.38
C LEU A 134 -10.75 162.63 -1.33
N GLU A 135 -10.63 163.05 -0.08
CA GLU A 135 -10.17 162.19 1.02
C GLU A 135 -11.17 161.07 1.33
N VAL A 136 -12.49 161.36 1.37
CA VAL A 136 -13.52 160.31 1.51
C VAL A 136 -13.50 159.33 0.33
N VAL A 137 -13.27 159.81 -0.90
CA VAL A 137 -13.13 158.94 -2.08
C VAL A 137 -11.85 158.11 -2.01
N LYS A 138 -10.74 158.62 -1.49
CA LYS A 138 -9.52 157.82 -1.22
C LYS A 138 -9.77 156.77 -0.14
N GLU A 139 -10.41 157.11 0.97
CA GLU A 139 -10.75 156.15 2.03
C GLU A 139 -11.64 155.02 1.48
N GLN A 140 -12.65 155.36 0.67
CA GLN A 140 -13.49 154.38 -0.03
C GLN A 140 -12.70 153.55 -1.03
N LEU A 141 -11.79 154.15 -1.81
CA LEU A 141 -10.96 153.43 -2.76
C LEU A 141 -9.99 152.48 -2.05
N GLN A 142 -9.36 152.91 -0.95
CA GLN A 142 -8.49 152.06 -0.12
C GLN A 142 -9.29 150.91 0.53
N GLU A 143 -10.51 151.17 0.98
CA GLU A 143 -11.40 150.11 1.51
C GLU A 143 -11.81 149.13 0.40
N TYR A 144 -12.15 149.60 -0.80
CA TYR A 144 -12.43 148.73 -1.94
C TYR A 144 -11.20 147.95 -2.41
N GLU A 145 -10.00 148.54 -2.37
CA GLU A 145 -8.73 147.85 -2.64
C GLU A 145 -8.45 146.76 -1.60
N ASN A 146 -8.63 147.07 -0.30
CA ASN A 146 -8.53 146.10 0.79
C ASN A 146 -9.54 144.96 0.63
N GLN A 147 -10.80 145.26 0.31
CA GLN A 147 -11.83 144.26 0.05
C GLN A 147 -11.51 143.40 -1.17
N ASN A 148 -11.03 144.00 -2.26
CA ASN A 148 -10.65 143.28 -3.48
C ASN A 148 -9.43 142.38 -3.22
N LEU A 149 -8.43 142.85 -2.46
CA LEU A 149 -7.27 142.07 -2.03
C LEU A 149 -7.70 140.89 -1.14
N ASN A 150 -8.59 141.13 -0.16
CA ASN A 150 -9.14 140.09 0.70
C ASN A 150 -9.97 139.04 -0.08
N LEU A 151 -10.80 139.48 -1.03
CA LEU A 151 -11.56 138.60 -1.92
C LEU A 151 -10.62 137.79 -2.83
N LYS A 152 -9.59 138.41 -3.40
CA LYS A 152 -8.57 137.74 -4.23
C LYS A 152 -7.78 136.71 -3.44
N ASN A 153 -7.41 137.01 -2.18
CA ASN A 153 -6.81 136.05 -1.27
C ASN A 153 -7.77 134.89 -0.95
N LYS A 154 -9.04 135.17 -0.66
CA LYS A 154 -10.05 134.13 -0.38
C LYS A 154 -10.31 133.24 -1.60
N VAL A 155 -10.39 133.82 -2.80
CA VAL A 155 -10.52 133.05 -4.06
C VAL A 155 -9.26 132.20 -4.30
N SER A 156 -8.07 132.74 -4.05
CA SER A 156 -6.80 131.98 -4.16
C SER A 156 -6.77 130.79 -3.20
N LEU A 157 -7.16 130.98 -1.92
CA LEU A 157 -7.25 129.90 -0.93
C LEU A 157 -8.29 128.86 -1.33
N LEU A 158 -9.53 129.27 -1.65
CA LEU A 158 -10.58 128.36 -2.11
C LEU A 158 -10.21 127.60 -3.40
N THR A 159 -9.40 128.20 -4.28
CA THR A 159 -8.90 127.53 -5.49
C THR A 159 -7.84 126.48 -5.15
N LYS A 160 -6.98 126.73 -4.15
CA LYS A 160 -6.04 125.72 -3.64
C LYS A 160 -6.77 124.57 -2.95
N GLU A 161 -7.68 124.87 -2.02
CA GLU A 161 -8.52 123.87 -1.34
C GLU A 161 -9.31 123.03 -2.36
N LYS A 162 -9.89 123.66 -3.39
CA LYS A 162 -10.57 122.93 -4.48
C LYS A 162 -9.61 122.00 -5.25
N LYS A 163 -8.38 122.45 -5.55
CA LYS A 163 -7.37 121.61 -6.22
C LYS A 163 -6.92 120.44 -5.36
N GLU A 164 -6.71 120.65 -4.06
CA GLU A 164 -6.36 119.60 -3.09
C GLU A 164 -7.51 118.58 -2.91
N LEU A 165 -8.77 119.05 -2.90
CA LEU A 165 -9.96 118.19 -2.91
C LEU A 165 -10.13 117.43 -4.24
N GLU A 166 -9.80 118.04 -5.38
CA GLU A 166 -9.79 117.35 -6.68
C GLU A 166 -8.68 116.29 -6.75
N GLU A 167 -7.47 116.61 -6.27
CA GLU A 167 -6.35 115.65 -6.21
C GLU A 167 -6.70 114.46 -5.30
N THR A 168 -7.19 114.71 -4.08
CA THR A 168 -7.62 113.64 -3.16
C THR A 168 -8.81 112.83 -3.68
N ALA A 169 -9.76 113.44 -4.39
CA ALA A 169 -10.81 112.70 -5.08
C ALA A 169 -10.25 111.79 -6.19
N THR A 170 -9.25 112.25 -6.95
CA THR A 170 -8.60 111.40 -7.97
C THR A 170 -7.74 110.28 -7.38
N THR A 171 -7.11 110.46 -6.21
CA THR A 171 -6.39 109.36 -5.54
C THR A 171 -7.36 108.34 -4.97
N LEU A 172 -8.43 108.77 -4.30
CA LEU A 172 -9.47 107.88 -3.78
C LEU A 172 -10.17 107.10 -4.89
N ASN A 173 -10.46 107.71 -6.05
CA ASN A 173 -11.02 106.98 -7.19
C ASN A 173 -10.05 105.92 -7.73
N LYS A 174 -8.74 106.19 -7.80
CA LYS A 174 -7.73 105.18 -8.20
C LYS A 174 -7.60 104.05 -7.18
N GLU A 175 -7.70 104.36 -5.89
CA GLU A 175 -7.72 103.35 -4.82
C GLU A 175 -8.99 102.49 -4.91
N LEU A 176 -10.16 103.08 -5.20
CA LEU A 176 -11.39 102.34 -5.47
C LEU A 176 -11.28 101.45 -6.72
N GLU A 177 -10.79 101.97 -7.85
CA GLU A 177 -10.54 101.16 -9.07
C GLU A 177 -9.57 99.99 -8.79
N SER A 178 -8.53 100.23 -7.99
CA SER A 178 -7.58 99.18 -7.58
C SER A 178 -8.23 98.13 -6.66
N LEU A 179 -9.09 98.54 -5.73
CA LEU A 179 -9.80 97.65 -4.81
C LEU A 179 -10.90 96.86 -5.53
N GLU A 180 -11.60 97.45 -6.50
CA GLU A 180 -12.57 96.76 -7.37
C GLU A 180 -11.87 95.69 -8.21
N SER A 181 -10.70 96.00 -8.79
CA SER A 181 -9.87 95.03 -9.52
C SER A 181 -9.32 93.92 -8.63
N GLU A 182 -8.89 94.23 -7.40
CA GLU A 182 -8.49 93.21 -6.43
C GLU A 182 -9.68 92.32 -6.01
N GLN A 183 -10.87 92.91 -5.82
CA GLN A 183 -12.09 92.17 -5.51
C GLN A 183 -12.47 91.22 -6.65
N GLU A 184 -12.46 91.68 -7.90
CA GLU A 184 -12.74 90.82 -9.07
C GLU A 184 -11.72 89.67 -9.17
N SER A 185 -10.43 89.95 -8.98
CA SER A 185 -9.37 88.94 -8.93
C SER A 185 -9.58 87.91 -7.81
N ASN A 186 -10.05 88.34 -6.64
CA ASN A 186 -10.31 87.47 -5.50
C ASN A 186 -11.62 86.66 -5.66
N ASP A 187 -12.66 87.22 -6.27
CA ASP A 187 -13.88 86.51 -6.64
C ASP A 187 -13.60 85.40 -7.68
N ASP A 188 -12.71 85.64 -8.64
CA ASP A 188 -12.30 84.61 -9.60
C ASP A 188 -11.45 83.50 -8.96
N LYS A 189 -10.50 83.83 -8.08
CA LYS A 189 -9.78 82.82 -7.26
C LYS A 189 -10.73 82.02 -6.37
N LEU A 190 -11.79 82.65 -5.84
CA LEU A 190 -12.82 81.99 -5.04
C LEU A 190 -13.66 81.03 -5.90
N LYS A 191 -14.06 81.43 -7.11
CA LYS A 191 -14.76 80.56 -8.08
C LYS A 191 -13.89 79.37 -8.46
N GLU A 192 -12.61 79.59 -8.79
CA GLU A 192 -11.66 78.51 -9.11
C GLU A 192 -11.45 77.56 -7.91
N SER A 193 -11.31 78.10 -6.71
CA SER A 193 -11.21 77.30 -5.49
C SER A 193 -12.48 76.47 -5.26
N GLN A 194 -13.68 77.03 -5.49
CA GLN A 194 -14.95 76.31 -5.38
C GLN A 194 -15.12 75.22 -6.45
N THR A 195 -14.73 75.46 -7.71
CA THR A 195 -14.77 74.40 -8.74
C THR A 195 -13.75 73.31 -8.43
N ARG A 196 -12.56 73.67 -7.93
CA ARG A 196 -11.55 72.70 -7.50
C ARG A 196 -11.99 71.86 -6.31
N ILE A 197 -12.67 72.45 -5.32
CA ILE A 197 -13.26 71.71 -4.19
C ILE A 197 -14.31 70.71 -4.69
N LYS A 198 -15.26 71.14 -5.53
CA LYS A 198 -16.30 70.25 -6.10
C LYS A 198 -15.71 69.09 -6.90
N GLU A 199 -14.66 69.34 -7.68
CA GLU A 199 -13.95 68.29 -8.41
C GLU A 199 -13.26 67.30 -7.45
N LEU A 200 -12.63 67.78 -6.38
CA LEU A 200 -12.00 66.92 -5.37
C LEU A 200 -13.04 66.11 -4.57
N GLU A 201 -14.19 66.71 -4.22
CA GLU A 201 -15.32 66.03 -3.60
C GLU A 201 -15.85 64.91 -4.49
N HIS A 202 -16.08 65.18 -5.78
CA HIS A 202 -16.53 64.18 -6.76
C HIS A 202 -15.50 63.06 -6.95
N GLN A 203 -14.19 63.38 -7.02
CA GLN A 203 -13.14 62.37 -7.09
C GLN A 203 -13.04 61.53 -5.80
N LEU A 204 -13.30 62.11 -4.64
CA LEU A 204 -13.31 61.40 -3.37
C LEU A 204 -14.51 60.46 -3.24
N GLU A 205 -15.71 60.91 -3.66
CA GLU A 205 -16.91 60.07 -3.68
C GLU A 205 -16.75 58.93 -4.70
N ALA A 206 -16.25 59.20 -5.91
CA ALA A 206 -15.97 58.16 -6.90
C ALA A 206 -14.97 57.11 -6.39
N LYS A 207 -13.90 57.53 -5.70
CA LYS A 207 -12.95 56.61 -5.05
C LYS A 207 -13.58 55.83 -3.89
N SER A 208 -14.44 56.48 -3.11
CA SER A 208 -15.22 55.86 -2.03
C SER A 208 -16.13 54.76 -2.57
N GLU A 209 -16.88 55.03 -3.64
CA GLU A 209 -17.78 54.08 -4.27
C GLU A 209 -17.03 52.91 -4.94
N ILE A 210 -15.90 53.19 -5.63
CA ILE A 210 -15.02 52.13 -6.15
C ILE A 210 -14.52 51.25 -5.01
N SER A 211 -13.93 51.82 -3.95
CA SER A 211 -13.41 51.07 -2.79
C SER A 211 -14.51 50.25 -2.10
N LYS A 212 -15.71 50.80 -1.96
CA LYS A 212 -16.90 50.11 -1.43
C LYS A 212 -17.34 48.95 -2.33
N SER A 213 -17.28 49.11 -3.65
CA SER A 213 -17.59 48.06 -4.63
C SER A 213 -16.55 46.93 -4.62
N GLU A 214 -15.26 47.27 -4.53
CA GLU A 214 -14.16 46.32 -4.43
C GLU A 214 -14.19 45.55 -3.11
N SER A 215 -14.42 46.24 -1.99
CA SER A 215 -14.62 45.63 -0.67
C SER A 215 -15.84 44.69 -0.67
N GLY A 216 -16.95 45.11 -1.31
CA GLY A 216 -18.12 44.25 -1.53
C GLY A 216 -17.83 43.03 -2.39
N ARG A 217 -16.98 43.15 -3.43
CA ARG A 217 -16.54 42.04 -4.28
C ARG A 217 -15.66 41.05 -3.49
N LEU A 218 -14.65 41.56 -2.79
CA LEU A 218 -13.74 40.77 -1.95
C LEU A 218 -14.47 40.06 -0.81
N LYS A 219 -15.47 40.71 -0.20
CA LYS A 219 -16.31 40.08 0.82
C LYS A 219 -17.10 38.89 0.26
N LYS A 220 -17.73 39.03 -0.91
CA LYS A 220 -18.43 37.93 -1.61
C LYS A 220 -17.48 36.79 -2.00
N GLU A 221 -16.29 37.12 -2.50
CA GLU A 221 -15.24 36.15 -2.84
C GLU A 221 -14.79 35.36 -1.59
N ASN A 222 -14.62 36.04 -0.46
CA ASN A 222 -14.28 35.41 0.82
C ASN A 222 -15.45 34.54 1.37
N GLU A 223 -16.70 35.00 1.27
CA GLU A 223 -17.88 34.19 1.61
C GLU A 223 -17.98 32.92 0.74
N GLN A 224 -17.66 33.01 -0.55
CA GLN A 224 -17.60 31.87 -1.48
C GLN A 224 -16.47 30.90 -1.13
N LEU A 225 -15.25 31.41 -0.89
CA LEU A 225 -14.10 30.59 -0.49
C LEU A 225 -14.35 29.89 0.86
N ASN A 226 -14.94 30.59 1.84
CA ASN A 226 -15.31 30.00 3.13
C ASN A 226 -16.37 28.90 2.97
N SER A 227 -17.34 29.09 2.07
CA SER A 227 -18.34 28.06 1.74
C SER A 227 -17.68 26.81 1.10
N GLN A 228 -16.74 27.01 0.17
CA GLN A 228 -15.96 25.91 -0.44
C GLN A 228 -15.09 25.19 0.59
N VAL A 229 -14.47 25.92 1.53
CA VAL A 229 -13.69 25.31 2.62
C VAL A 229 -14.59 24.46 3.53
N GLN A 230 -15.81 24.92 3.85
CA GLN A 230 -16.77 24.14 4.62
C GLN A 230 -17.22 22.87 3.88
N GLU A 231 -17.50 22.96 2.57
CA GLU A 231 -17.82 21.80 1.73
C GLU A 231 -16.67 20.79 1.68
N LEU A 232 -15.44 21.27 1.47
CA LEU A 232 -14.24 20.42 1.48
C LEU A 232 -13.98 19.76 2.85
N LEU A 233 -14.26 20.45 3.96
CA LEU A 233 -14.18 19.86 5.30
C LEU A 233 -15.18 18.71 5.49
N VAL A 234 -16.43 18.88 5.04
CA VAL A 234 -17.44 17.80 5.06
C VAL A 234 -16.98 16.61 4.20
N VAL A 235 -16.43 16.87 3.01
CA VAL A 235 -15.86 15.80 2.15
C VAL A 235 -14.68 15.09 2.82
N ILE A 236 -13.80 15.82 3.52
CA ILE A 236 -12.68 15.24 4.27
C ILE A 236 -13.18 14.37 5.43
N ASP A 237 -14.17 14.83 6.21
CA ASP A 237 -14.72 14.05 7.31
C ASP A 237 -15.50 12.81 6.83
N ASN A 238 -16.24 12.88 5.72
CA ASN A 238 -16.86 11.72 5.10
C ASN A 238 -15.79 10.71 4.63
N ASN A 239 -14.79 11.14 3.87
CA ASN A 239 -13.67 10.29 3.44
C ASN A 239 -12.92 9.66 4.63
N LYS A 240 -12.86 10.35 5.76
CA LYS A 240 -12.23 9.86 7.01
C LYS A 240 -13.10 8.81 7.71
N GLN A 241 -14.43 8.95 7.67
CA GLN A 241 -15.37 7.91 8.13
C GLN A 241 -15.27 6.68 7.23
N ASP A 242 -15.31 6.85 5.91
CA ASP A 242 -15.14 5.75 4.93
C ASP A 242 -13.80 5.02 5.12
N LEU A 243 -12.69 5.77 5.28
CA LEU A 243 -11.38 5.19 5.60
C LEU A 243 -11.37 4.44 6.93
N SER A 244 -12.17 4.86 7.92
CA SER A 244 -12.31 4.15 9.20
C SER A 244 -13.09 2.86 9.03
N ALA A 245 -14.22 2.90 8.32
CA ALA A 245 -15.05 1.73 8.02
C ALA A 245 -14.28 0.67 7.19
N SER A 246 -13.57 1.08 6.14
CA SER A 246 -12.72 0.16 5.37
C SER A 246 -11.53 -0.39 6.18
N LYS A 247 -11.03 0.33 7.20
CA LYS A 247 -10.01 -0.22 8.11
C LYS A 247 -10.58 -1.26 9.05
N GLU A 248 -11.79 -1.05 9.56
CA GLU A 248 -12.53 -2.01 10.38
C GLU A 248 -12.83 -3.28 9.57
N GLU A 249 -13.38 -3.14 8.35
CA GLU A 249 -13.60 -4.25 7.41
C GLU A 249 -12.30 -5.02 7.09
N ILE A 250 -11.18 -4.32 6.88
CA ILE A 250 -9.86 -4.96 6.66
C ILE A 250 -9.41 -5.75 7.90
N GLU A 251 -9.67 -5.27 9.11
CA GLU A 251 -9.28 -5.96 10.35
C GLU A 251 -10.18 -7.18 10.62
N ASP A 252 -11.49 -7.05 10.42
CA ASP A 252 -12.45 -8.16 10.46
C ASP A 252 -12.09 -9.25 9.43
N LEU A 253 -11.73 -8.86 8.20
CA LEU A 253 -11.29 -9.80 7.17
C LEU A 253 -9.96 -10.49 7.55
N LYS A 254 -9.00 -9.78 8.16
CA LYS A 254 -7.78 -10.42 8.69
C LYS A 254 -8.11 -11.43 9.79
N GLN A 255 -8.95 -11.06 10.75
CA GLN A 255 -9.33 -11.94 11.84
C GLN A 255 -10.06 -13.19 11.31
N ASN A 256 -10.93 -13.03 10.30
CA ASN A 256 -11.58 -14.14 9.62
C ASN A 256 -10.58 -15.04 8.88
N VAL A 257 -9.57 -14.47 8.20
CA VAL A 257 -8.49 -15.24 7.55
C VAL A 257 -7.63 -15.99 8.58
N GLU A 258 -7.29 -15.37 9.71
CA GLU A 258 -6.57 -16.02 10.81
C GLU A 258 -7.39 -17.16 11.43
N ASN A 259 -8.70 -16.95 11.65
CA ASN A 259 -9.61 -17.99 12.13
C ASN A 259 -9.68 -19.18 11.15
N LEU A 260 -9.79 -18.91 9.84
CA LEU A 260 -9.83 -19.95 8.80
C LEU A 260 -8.50 -20.70 8.65
N GLU A 261 -7.36 -20.03 8.77
CA GLU A 261 -6.05 -20.70 8.75
C GLU A 261 -5.85 -21.56 10.02
N ASN A 262 -6.30 -21.09 11.19
CA ASN A 262 -6.33 -21.86 12.42
C ASN A 262 -7.26 -23.09 12.31
N GLU A 263 -8.42 -22.96 11.67
CA GLU A 263 -9.33 -24.08 11.38
C GLU A 263 -8.71 -25.08 10.40
N LYS A 264 -8.09 -24.59 9.32
CA LYS A 264 -7.34 -25.40 8.34
C LYS A 264 -6.21 -26.18 9.00
N VAL A 265 -5.46 -25.59 9.94
CA VAL A 265 -4.42 -26.30 10.71
C VAL A 265 -5.05 -27.38 11.60
N LYS A 266 -6.17 -27.12 12.27
CA LYS A 266 -6.90 -28.14 13.06
C LYS A 266 -7.38 -29.30 12.19
N LEU A 267 -7.96 -29.00 11.02
CA LEU A 267 -8.42 -30.00 10.06
C LEU A 267 -7.25 -30.81 9.49
N GLN A 268 -6.12 -30.18 9.15
CA GLN A 268 -4.93 -30.87 8.68
C GLN A 268 -4.37 -31.82 9.76
N ASN A 269 -4.32 -31.38 11.02
CA ASN A 269 -3.90 -32.25 12.12
C ASN A 269 -4.86 -33.43 12.30
N ALA A 270 -6.18 -33.19 12.26
CA ALA A 270 -7.18 -34.26 12.34
C ALA A 270 -7.09 -35.26 11.16
N VAL A 271 -6.77 -34.79 9.94
CA VAL A 271 -6.49 -35.66 8.79
C VAL A 271 -5.24 -36.49 9.03
N ASN A 272 -4.13 -35.87 9.45
CA ASN A 272 -2.89 -36.60 9.77
C ASN A 272 -3.12 -37.66 10.87
N ASP A 273 -3.90 -37.34 11.91
CA ASP A 273 -4.26 -38.28 12.98
C ASP A 273 -5.11 -39.45 12.45
N MET A 274 -6.05 -39.20 11.54
CA MET A 274 -6.83 -40.24 10.87
C MET A 274 -5.96 -41.10 9.93
N GLU A 275 -5.01 -40.52 9.21
CA GLU A 275 -4.05 -41.25 8.36
C GLU A 275 -3.16 -42.18 9.20
N LEU A 276 -2.68 -41.71 10.36
CA LEU A 276 -1.93 -42.53 11.32
C LEU A 276 -2.78 -43.66 11.91
N GLN A 277 -4.05 -43.39 12.23
CA GLN A 277 -4.99 -44.44 12.67
C GLN A 277 -5.27 -45.47 11.56
N LEU A 278 -5.39 -45.02 10.31
CA LEU A 278 -5.60 -45.90 9.15
C LEU A 278 -4.39 -46.82 8.94
N ASP A 279 -3.17 -46.27 8.89
CA ASP A 279 -1.93 -47.06 8.75
C ASP A 279 -1.73 -48.05 9.92
N ALA A 280 -2.10 -47.67 11.15
CA ALA A 280 -2.10 -48.58 12.29
C ALA A 280 -3.12 -49.73 12.14
N VAL A 281 -4.34 -49.44 11.66
CA VAL A 281 -5.37 -50.46 11.40
C VAL A 281 -4.99 -51.35 10.21
N GLU A 282 -4.40 -50.81 9.14
CA GLU A 282 -3.90 -51.58 8.00
C GLU A 282 -2.78 -52.54 8.42
N LYS A 283 -1.84 -52.08 9.26
CA LYS A 283 -0.79 -52.94 9.84
C LYS A 283 -1.37 -54.03 10.71
N ALA A 284 -2.25 -53.70 11.66
CA ALA A 284 -2.87 -54.69 12.54
C ALA A 284 -3.70 -55.73 11.76
N ASN A 285 -4.45 -55.30 10.73
CA ASN A 285 -5.23 -56.19 9.88
C ASN A 285 -4.32 -57.07 9.01
N LYS A 286 -3.16 -56.56 8.55
CA LYS A 286 -2.17 -57.34 7.82
C LYS A 286 -1.47 -58.37 8.71
N GLU A 287 -1.09 -58.00 9.93
CA GLU A 287 -0.56 -58.93 10.95
C GLU A 287 -1.57 -60.03 11.28
N GLN A 288 -2.85 -59.67 11.46
CA GLN A 288 -3.94 -60.62 11.67
C GLN A 288 -4.15 -61.53 10.44
N LEU A 289 -4.04 -61.01 9.22
CA LEU A 289 -4.11 -61.80 7.99
C LEU A 289 -2.95 -62.80 7.90
N ASP A 290 -1.73 -62.38 8.23
CA ASP A 290 -0.54 -63.22 8.23
C ASP A 290 -0.61 -64.29 9.32
N GLU A 291 -1.10 -63.97 10.52
CA GLU A 291 -1.39 -64.94 11.59
C GLU A 291 -2.44 -65.97 11.13
N LYS A 292 -3.54 -65.52 10.51
CA LYS A 292 -4.57 -66.43 9.97
C LYS A 292 -4.05 -67.29 8.82
N ASN A 293 -3.14 -66.77 7.98
CA ASN A 293 -2.46 -67.56 6.95
C ASN A 293 -1.54 -68.61 7.57
N LEU A 294 -0.81 -68.30 8.64
CA LEU A 294 0.00 -69.27 9.38
C LEU A 294 -0.88 -70.35 10.03
N GLU A 295 -2.01 -69.97 10.65
CA GLU A 295 -2.99 -70.92 11.21
C GLU A 295 -3.57 -71.84 10.12
N ILE A 296 -3.98 -71.27 8.96
CA ILE A 296 -4.47 -72.05 7.82
C ILE A 296 -3.40 -73.00 7.29
N ASN A 297 -2.13 -72.58 7.22
CA ASN A 297 -1.03 -73.45 6.78
C ASN A 297 -0.70 -74.55 7.81
N ALA A 298 -0.79 -74.25 9.11
CA ALA A 298 -0.68 -75.24 10.17
C ALA A 298 -1.83 -76.27 10.11
N LEU A 299 -3.07 -75.82 9.92
CA LEU A 299 -4.23 -76.71 9.74
C LEU A 299 -4.14 -77.53 8.45
N ARG A 300 -3.62 -76.96 7.35
CA ARG A 300 -3.34 -77.71 6.11
C ARG A 300 -2.30 -78.80 6.32
N THR A 301 -1.16 -78.47 6.92
CA THR A 301 -0.11 -79.48 7.20
C THR A 301 -0.59 -80.56 8.18
N GLN A 302 -1.41 -80.23 9.17
CA GLN A 302 -2.07 -81.24 10.02
C GLN A 302 -3.08 -82.10 9.24
N LEU A 303 -3.85 -81.51 8.32
CA LEU A 303 -4.78 -82.23 7.45
C LEU A 303 -4.03 -83.18 6.50
N ASP A 304 -2.94 -82.72 5.89
CA ASP A 304 -2.08 -83.53 5.02
C ASP A 304 -1.45 -84.69 5.80
N GLN A 305 -0.91 -84.45 7.00
CA GLN A 305 -0.43 -85.50 7.90
C GLN A 305 -1.53 -86.50 8.31
N ALA A 306 -2.75 -86.03 8.56
CA ALA A 306 -3.88 -86.90 8.87
C ALA A 306 -4.32 -87.73 7.64
N ILE A 307 -4.24 -87.18 6.44
CA ILE A 307 -4.48 -87.89 5.17
C ILE A 307 -3.39 -88.95 4.94
N GLU A 308 -2.11 -88.61 5.12
CA GLU A 308 -0.99 -89.55 5.03
C GLU A 308 -1.12 -90.69 6.05
N ALA A 309 -1.39 -90.37 7.32
CA ALA A 309 -1.61 -91.37 8.37
C ALA A 309 -2.80 -92.29 8.05
N LYS A 310 -3.91 -91.72 7.56
CA LYS A 310 -5.07 -92.49 7.11
C LYS A 310 -4.73 -93.39 5.92
N ASN A 311 -3.98 -92.91 4.93
CA ASN A 311 -3.55 -93.69 3.76
C ASN A 311 -2.56 -94.80 4.13
N ALA A 312 -1.69 -94.56 5.11
CA ALA A 312 -0.82 -95.58 5.69
C ALA A 312 -1.64 -96.66 6.42
N GLU A 313 -2.67 -96.28 7.17
CA GLU A 313 -3.56 -97.24 7.84
C GLU A 313 -4.45 -98.01 6.84
N ILE A 314 -4.92 -97.38 5.77
CA ILE A 314 -5.57 -98.07 4.64
C ILE A 314 -4.62 -99.09 4.00
N SER A 315 -3.37 -98.71 3.72
CA SER A 315 -2.35 -99.63 3.18
C SER A 315 -2.11 -100.83 4.10
N LYS A 316 -2.03 -100.63 5.42
CA LYS A 316 -1.95 -101.72 6.41
C LYS A 316 -3.21 -102.57 6.42
N MET A 317 -4.39 -101.96 6.31
CA MET A 317 -5.66 -102.67 6.25
C MET A 317 -5.72 -103.57 5.01
N GLU A 318 -5.34 -103.06 3.83
CA GLU A 318 -5.22 -103.87 2.61
C GLU A 318 -4.19 -105.01 2.75
N GLU A 319 -3.06 -104.78 3.41
CA GLU A 319 -2.08 -105.83 3.72
C GLU A 319 -2.67 -106.91 4.64
N LEU A 320 -3.40 -106.51 5.67
CA LEU A 320 -4.07 -107.42 6.60
C LEU A 320 -5.20 -108.18 5.89
N GLU A 321 -5.96 -107.55 5.01
CA GLU A 321 -6.96 -108.20 4.17
C GLU A 321 -6.31 -109.21 3.21
N LYS A 322 -5.19 -108.87 2.57
CA LYS A 322 -4.40 -109.81 1.75
C LYS A 322 -3.90 -111.00 2.58
N LYS A 323 -3.35 -110.77 3.79
CA LYS A 323 -2.92 -111.83 4.73
C LYS A 323 -4.09 -112.69 5.18
N LEU A 324 -5.26 -112.11 5.43
CA LEU A 324 -6.48 -112.79 5.83
C LEU A 324 -7.09 -113.59 4.66
N ALA A 325 -7.01 -113.09 3.43
CA ALA A 325 -7.40 -113.82 2.22
C ALA A 325 -6.48 -115.02 1.96
N ALA A 326 -5.15 -114.85 2.11
CA ALA A 326 -4.20 -115.96 2.06
C ALA A 326 -4.47 -117.00 3.16
N MET A 327 -4.70 -116.56 4.40
CA MET A 327 -5.05 -117.47 5.50
C MET A 327 -6.38 -118.19 5.28
N LYS A 328 -7.38 -117.54 4.67
CA LYS A 328 -8.62 -118.20 4.21
C LYS A 328 -8.33 -119.25 3.14
N GLN A 329 -7.46 -118.96 2.18
CA GLN A 329 -7.04 -119.93 1.17
C GLN A 329 -6.35 -121.13 1.82
N ASP A 330 -5.42 -120.92 2.76
CA ASP A 330 -4.76 -121.98 3.52
C ASP A 330 -5.75 -122.81 4.35
N VAL A 331 -6.80 -122.19 4.92
CA VAL A 331 -7.89 -122.92 5.57
C VAL A 331 -8.64 -123.80 4.57
N THR A 332 -8.97 -123.32 3.37
CA THR A 332 -9.62 -124.17 2.34
C THR A 332 -8.72 -125.30 1.84
N LEU A 333 -7.39 -125.09 1.80
CA LEU A 333 -6.43 -126.16 1.50
C LEU A 333 -6.37 -127.17 2.65
N LYS A 334 -6.38 -126.71 3.90
CA LYS A 334 -6.45 -127.58 5.08
C LYS A 334 -7.75 -128.39 5.12
N GLU A 335 -8.89 -127.81 4.77
CA GLU A 335 -10.18 -128.52 4.66
C GLU A 335 -10.15 -129.59 3.55
N LYS A 336 -9.47 -129.34 2.43
CA LYS A 336 -9.23 -130.35 1.39
C LYS A 336 -8.35 -131.48 1.90
N PHE A 337 -7.20 -131.18 2.51
CA PHE A 337 -6.33 -132.19 3.11
C PHE A 337 -7.01 -132.96 4.26
N GLU A 338 -7.93 -132.33 5.01
CA GLU A 338 -8.73 -133.03 6.02
C GLU A 338 -9.73 -134.00 5.38
N LYS A 339 -10.34 -133.63 4.24
CA LYS A 339 -11.20 -134.54 3.45
C LYS A 339 -10.39 -135.70 2.86
N GLU A 340 -9.25 -135.43 2.23
CA GLU A 340 -8.34 -136.46 1.71
C GLU A 340 -7.85 -137.39 2.83
N SER A 341 -7.50 -136.84 4.00
CA SER A 341 -7.12 -137.62 5.18
C SER A 341 -8.27 -138.49 5.71
N LYS A 342 -9.51 -137.98 5.73
CA LYS A 342 -10.72 -138.76 6.07
C LYS A 342 -11.04 -139.83 5.03
N GLU A 343 -10.82 -139.56 3.75
CA GLU A 343 -11.01 -140.52 2.66
C GLU A 343 -9.96 -141.62 2.69
N HIS A 344 -8.68 -141.29 2.91
CA HIS A 344 -7.62 -142.26 3.19
C HIS A 344 -7.88 -143.05 4.46
N ALA A 345 -8.35 -142.43 5.55
CA ALA A 345 -8.76 -143.14 6.76
C ALA A 345 -9.93 -144.11 6.50
N SER A 346 -10.88 -143.73 5.63
CA SER A 346 -11.98 -144.58 5.18
C SER A 346 -11.49 -145.74 4.30
N GLN A 347 -10.56 -145.49 3.36
CA GLN A 347 -9.87 -146.55 2.60
C GLN A 347 -9.10 -147.50 3.51
N ILE A 348 -8.37 -146.99 4.50
CA ILE A 348 -7.66 -147.80 5.50
C ILE A 348 -8.65 -148.62 6.32
N ALA A 349 -9.80 -148.06 6.72
CA ALA A 349 -10.85 -148.80 7.41
C ALA A 349 -11.44 -149.91 6.51
N LYS A 350 -11.63 -149.64 5.22
CA LYS A 350 -12.15 -150.60 4.24
C LYS A 350 -11.17 -151.73 3.96
N LEU A 351 -9.89 -151.42 3.73
CA LEU A 351 -8.80 -152.40 3.56
C LEU A 351 -8.57 -153.22 4.85
N ARG A 352 -8.68 -152.61 6.03
CA ARG A 352 -8.66 -153.34 7.31
C ARG A 352 -9.85 -154.29 7.41
N HIS A 353 -11.05 -153.88 7.03
CA HIS A 353 -12.22 -154.75 7.03
C HIS A 353 -12.08 -155.91 6.03
N GLU A 354 -11.60 -155.65 4.81
CA GLU A 354 -11.27 -156.69 3.82
C GLU A 354 -10.21 -157.66 4.35
N THR A 355 -9.18 -157.17 5.06
CA THR A 355 -8.15 -158.01 5.70
C THR A 355 -8.71 -158.86 6.85
N ILE A 356 -9.68 -158.33 7.62
CA ILE A 356 -10.38 -159.07 8.67
C ILE A 356 -11.27 -160.16 8.06
N VAL A 357 -12.05 -159.83 7.02
CA VAL A 357 -12.91 -160.77 6.28
C VAL A 357 -12.06 -161.86 5.61
N LEU A 358 -10.92 -161.51 5.02
CA LEU A 358 -9.99 -162.48 4.43
C LEU A 358 -9.40 -163.44 5.49
N ASN A 359 -9.03 -162.93 6.68
CA ASN A 359 -8.62 -163.79 7.80
C ASN A 359 -9.76 -164.68 8.29
N GLU A 360 -11.01 -164.21 8.28
CA GLU A 360 -12.17 -165.04 8.62
C GLU A 360 -12.35 -166.18 7.61
N HIS A 361 -12.28 -165.89 6.29
CA HIS A 361 -12.29 -166.92 5.24
C HIS A 361 -11.14 -167.93 5.38
N LEU A 362 -9.93 -167.46 5.69
CA LEU A 362 -8.75 -168.31 5.85
C LEU A 362 -8.86 -169.19 7.11
N THR A 363 -9.41 -168.66 8.20
CA THR A 363 -9.71 -169.42 9.43
C THR A 363 -10.79 -170.48 9.18
N LYS A 364 -11.84 -170.15 8.40
CA LYS A 364 -12.92 -171.08 8.03
C LYS A 364 -12.43 -172.21 7.12
N ALA A 365 -11.49 -171.91 6.22
CA ALA A 365 -10.83 -172.91 5.38
C ALA A 365 -9.91 -173.85 6.20
N LEU A 366 -9.11 -173.29 7.12
CA LEU A 366 -8.27 -174.09 8.02
C LEU A 366 -9.08 -175.00 8.96
N ALA A 367 -10.27 -174.56 9.40
CA ALA A 367 -11.16 -175.37 10.23
C ALA A 367 -11.71 -176.60 9.50
N MET A 368 -12.01 -176.50 8.19
CA MET A 368 -12.46 -177.64 7.38
C MET A 368 -11.33 -178.61 6.99
N LEU A 369 -10.08 -178.13 6.85
CA LEU A 369 -8.95 -178.98 6.47
C LEU A 369 -8.45 -179.87 7.62
N LYS A 370 -8.69 -179.48 8.89
CA LYS A 370 -8.14 -180.16 10.08
C LYS A 370 -8.95 -181.38 10.55
N GLN A 371 -9.89 -181.91 9.74
CA GLN A 371 -10.80 -182.98 10.17
C GLN A 371 -10.75 -184.25 9.28
N SER A 372 -9.80 -184.34 8.35
CA SER A 372 -9.70 -185.49 7.44
C SER A 372 -8.27 -185.84 7.00
N SER A 373 -7.52 -186.56 7.85
CA SER A 373 -6.72 -187.75 7.48
C SER A 373 -5.65 -188.09 8.54
N ASP A 374 -5.94 -189.08 9.38
CA ASP A 374 -4.96 -189.87 10.14
C ASP A 374 -5.52 -191.30 10.26
N SER A 375 -4.93 -192.28 9.56
CA SER A 375 -5.10 -193.71 9.85
C SER A 375 -4.14 -194.58 9.04
N GLU A 376 -3.29 -195.31 9.74
CA GLU A 376 -2.34 -196.31 9.25
C GLU A 376 -2.86 -197.71 9.62
N SER A 377 -2.88 -198.67 8.69
CA SER A 377 -3.21 -200.08 9.02
C SER A 377 -2.68 -201.09 8.00
N VAL A 378 -2.08 -202.17 8.50
CA VAL A 378 -1.55 -203.31 7.73
C VAL A 378 -2.43 -204.54 7.92
N ASP A 379 -2.68 -205.29 6.84
CA ASP A 379 -3.64 -206.40 6.82
C ASP A 379 -3.09 -207.70 7.44
N LYS A 380 -3.84 -208.26 8.40
CA LYS A 380 -3.40 -209.41 9.22
C LYS A 380 -3.55 -210.77 8.54
N GLU A 381 -4.48 -210.89 7.58
CA GLU A 381 -4.74 -212.15 6.88
C GLU A 381 -3.63 -212.52 5.89
N LEU A 382 -3.06 -211.52 5.20
CA LEU A 382 -1.98 -211.72 4.22
C LEU A 382 -0.71 -212.27 4.87
N ILE A 383 -0.36 -211.73 6.04
CA ILE A 383 0.82 -212.14 6.83
C ILE A 383 0.66 -213.58 7.34
N SER A 384 -0.55 -213.95 7.76
CA SER A 384 -0.87 -215.31 8.23
C SER A 384 -0.67 -216.36 7.13
N ASN A 385 -1.17 -216.10 5.91
CA ASN A 385 -0.97 -217.00 4.77
C ASN A 385 0.50 -217.15 4.37
N LEU A 386 1.27 -216.06 4.38
CA LEU A 386 2.69 -216.09 4.00
C LEU A 386 3.55 -216.90 4.99
N LEU A 387 3.22 -216.83 6.29
CA LEU A 387 3.89 -217.59 7.36
C LEU A 387 3.54 -219.09 7.33
N ILE A 388 2.29 -219.45 7.00
CA ILE A 388 1.88 -220.85 6.81
C ILE A 388 2.63 -221.48 5.62
N SER A 389 2.73 -220.76 4.49
CA SER A 389 3.50 -221.19 3.32
C SER A 389 4.94 -221.53 3.67
N PHE A 390 5.62 -220.67 4.45
CA PHE A 390 7.01 -220.87 4.87
C PHE A 390 7.23 -222.16 5.71
N VAL A 391 6.29 -222.53 6.58
CA VAL A 391 6.41 -223.73 7.42
C VAL A 391 6.22 -225.01 6.59
N SER A 392 5.35 -224.98 5.58
CA SER A 392 5.03 -226.14 4.74
C SER A 392 6.14 -226.59 3.77
N ILE A 393 7.13 -225.73 3.48
CA ILE A 393 8.21 -226.02 2.52
C ILE A 393 9.34 -226.84 3.19
N PRO A 394 9.74 -228.01 2.64
CA PRO A 394 10.86 -228.82 3.13
C PRO A 394 12.20 -228.05 3.16
N ARG A 395 13.08 -228.43 4.11
CA ARG A 395 14.31 -227.68 4.47
C ARG A 395 15.40 -227.56 3.38
N ALA A 396 15.17 -228.02 2.16
CA ALA A 396 16.16 -228.06 1.08
C ALA A 396 15.67 -227.46 -0.26
N ASP A 397 14.50 -226.80 -0.30
CA ASP A 397 14.01 -226.11 -1.50
C ASP A 397 14.42 -224.61 -1.46
N PRO A 398 15.09 -224.07 -2.49
CA PRO A 398 15.47 -222.64 -2.56
C PRO A 398 14.27 -221.67 -2.45
N ARG A 399 13.05 -222.09 -2.84
CA ARG A 399 11.83 -221.27 -2.70
C ARG A 399 11.54 -220.80 -1.27
N LYS A 400 12.12 -221.47 -0.27
CA LYS A 400 11.97 -221.08 1.14
C LYS A 400 12.60 -219.72 1.45
N PHE A 401 13.64 -219.32 0.71
CA PHE A 401 14.29 -218.02 0.88
C PHE A 401 13.48 -216.90 0.19
N GLU A 402 12.95 -217.14 -1.01
CA GLU A 402 12.10 -216.17 -1.73
C GLU A 402 10.86 -215.76 -0.91
N VAL A 403 10.21 -216.71 -0.23
CA VAL A 403 9.07 -216.42 0.65
C VAL A 403 9.50 -215.61 1.89
N LEU A 404 10.70 -215.84 2.43
CA LEU A 404 11.21 -215.09 3.58
C LEU A 404 11.61 -213.65 3.19
N GLU A 405 12.17 -213.47 2.00
CA GLU A 405 12.51 -212.17 1.41
C GLU A 405 11.25 -211.33 1.16
N LEU A 406 10.21 -211.92 0.56
CA LEU A 406 8.87 -211.30 0.41
C LEU A 406 8.26 -210.87 1.75
N LEU A 407 8.38 -211.69 2.79
CA LEU A 407 7.86 -211.39 4.13
C LEU A 407 8.61 -210.21 4.77
N SER A 408 9.92 -210.11 4.56
CA SER A 408 10.73 -208.98 5.05
C SER A 408 10.38 -207.65 4.38
N ASN A 409 10.03 -207.69 3.09
CA ASN A 409 9.72 -206.50 2.29
C ASN A 409 8.31 -205.97 2.58
N PHE A 410 7.36 -206.85 2.97
CA PHE A 410 5.97 -206.47 3.25
C PHE A 410 5.73 -206.00 4.70
N LEU A 411 6.57 -206.41 5.65
CA LEU A 411 6.54 -205.92 7.04
C LEU A 411 7.48 -204.73 7.28
N ASN A 412 8.16 -204.22 6.24
CA ASN A 412 9.23 -203.23 6.34
C ASN A 412 10.25 -203.60 7.43
N TRP A 413 10.72 -204.85 7.44
CA TRP A 413 11.71 -205.30 8.44
C TRP A 413 12.97 -204.45 8.37
N ASP A 414 13.39 -203.97 9.55
CA ASP A 414 14.65 -203.27 9.71
C ASP A 414 15.84 -204.26 9.53
N ASP A 415 17.00 -203.77 9.17
CA ASP A 415 18.10 -204.62 8.69
C ASP A 415 18.62 -205.58 9.77
N ASP A 416 18.53 -205.22 11.06
CA ASP A 416 18.83 -206.14 12.16
C ASP A 416 17.81 -207.28 12.31
N GLN A 417 16.54 -207.06 11.96
CA GLN A 417 15.54 -208.14 11.91
C GLN A 417 15.84 -209.10 10.75
N LYS A 418 16.29 -208.57 9.60
CA LYS A 418 16.75 -209.37 8.45
C LYS A 418 18.01 -210.17 8.75
N ARG A 419 18.95 -209.65 9.57
CA ARG A 419 20.09 -210.43 10.09
C ARG A 419 19.62 -211.64 10.90
N GLN A 420 18.72 -211.44 11.85
CA GLN A 420 18.27 -212.51 12.75
C GLN A 420 17.40 -213.58 12.07
N ALA A 421 16.71 -213.21 10.99
CA ALA A 421 16.03 -214.14 10.08
C ALA A 421 16.99 -214.94 9.17
N GLY A 422 18.29 -214.63 9.17
CA GLY A 422 19.30 -215.30 8.35
C GLY A 422 19.38 -214.80 6.91
N LEU A 423 18.82 -213.62 6.60
CA LEU A 423 18.82 -213.03 5.26
C LEU A 423 20.07 -212.18 4.98
N ILE A 424 20.72 -211.63 6.01
CA ILE A 424 21.89 -210.72 5.87
C ILE A 424 23.08 -211.18 6.70
N PHE A 425 24.27 -211.19 6.09
CA PHE A 425 25.57 -211.40 6.73
C PHE A 425 26.44 -210.12 6.60
N THR A 426 27.04 -209.65 7.69
CA THR A 426 27.67 -208.31 7.86
C THR A 426 29.09 -208.23 7.23
N PRO A 427 29.68 -207.03 6.97
CA PRO A 427 30.21 -206.13 8.03
C PRO A 427 30.12 -204.59 7.78
N GLY A 428 29.13 -203.93 8.43
CA GLY A 428 29.14 -202.57 9.01
C GLY A 428 29.58 -201.31 8.23
N GLN A 429 28.63 -200.46 7.82
CA GLN A 429 28.78 -199.00 7.64
C GLN A 429 27.40 -198.30 7.60
N ASP A 430 27.32 -197.00 7.94
CA ASP A 430 26.17 -196.12 7.62
C ASP A 430 26.59 -194.63 7.55
N ASN A 431 25.86 -193.75 6.81
CA ASN A 431 26.26 -192.34 6.59
C ASN A 431 25.19 -191.42 5.93
N ASN A 432 25.10 -190.13 6.30
CA ASN A 432 24.55 -189.05 5.42
C ASN A 432 24.83 -187.60 5.90
N ASN A 433 24.83 -186.60 4.99
CA ASN A 433 25.26 -185.19 5.19
C ASN A 433 24.68 -184.28 4.06
N GLY A 434 24.40 -182.98 4.17
CA GLY A 434 24.61 -181.93 5.21
C GLY A 434 23.62 -180.75 4.99
N SER A 435 23.88 -179.47 5.31
CA SER A 435 25.09 -178.78 5.81
C SER A 435 24.77 -177.75 6.94
N LYS A 436 25.39 -176.54 7.00
CA LYS A 436 25.83 -175.97 8.31
C LYS A 436 25.99 -174.44 8.50
N ILE A 437 26.00 -174.06 9.77
CA ILE A 437 26.41 -172.79 10.46
C ILE A 437 27.80 -173.02 11.12
N PRO A 438 28.29 -172.31 12.17
CA PRO A 438 28.64 -170.90 12.43
C PRO A 438 30.18 -170.72 12.69
N SER A 439 30.65 -169.64 13.36
CA SER A 439 31.55 -169.65 14.55
C SER A 439 32.34 -168.34 14.79
N ARG A 440 32.86 -168.12 16.01
CA ARG A 440 33.39 -166.82 16.52
C ARG A 440 34.44 -167.02 17.63
N THR A 441 35.73 -167.24 17.31
CA THR A 441 36.82 -167.23 18.33
C THR A 441 38.28 -167.01 17.86
N GLU A 442 38.61 -167.04 16.56
CA GLU A 442 40.03 -167.12 16.12
C GLU A 442 40.72 -165.76 15.79
N SER A 443 40.00 -164.65 15.88
CA SER A 443 40.47 -163.32 15.40
C SER A 443 41.74 -162.77 16.07
N PHE A 444 42.11 -163.23 17.26
CA PHE A 444 43.24 -162.65 18.00
C PHE A 444 44.61 -163.13 17.48
N VAL A 445 44.69 -164.38 17.00
CA VAL A 445 45.92 -164.94 16.44
C VAL A 445 46.20 -164.34 15.06
N ALA A 446 45.14 -164.11 14.26
CA ALA A 446 45.25 -163.47 12.94
C ALA A 446 45.83 -162.04 13.01
N MET A 447 45.42 -161.24 14.01
CA MET A 447 46.03 -159.91 14.26
C MET A 447 47.50 -159.98 14.67
N TRP A 448 47.94 -161.10 15.26
CA TRP A 448 49.34 -161.30 15.63
C TRP A 448 50.21 -161.69 14.43
N THR A 449 49.69 -162.53 13.52
CA THR A 449 50.39 -162.87 12.27
C THR A 449 50.50 -161.67 11.33
N ASP A 450 49.43 -160.89 11.15
CA ASP A 450 49.43 -159.69 10.30
C ASP A 450 50.35 -158.58 10.85
N PHE A 451 50.46 -158.46 12.18
CA PHE A 451 51.43 -157.55 12.81
C PHE A 451 52.89 -157.98 12.58
N LEU A 452 53.19 -159.29 12.65
CA LEU A 452 54.53 -159.82 12.41
C LEU A 452 54.95 -159.73 10.93
N GLU A 453 54.03 -159.96 10.00
CA GLU A 453 54.25 -159.77 8.56
C GLU A 453 54.58 -158.29 8.28
N ARG A 454 53.82 -157.37 8.90
CA ARG A 454 53.98 -155.91 8.77
C ARG A 454 55.19 -155.31 9.49
N GLU A 455 55.82 -155.99 10.44
CA GLU A 455 57.15 -155.60 10.93
C GLU A 455 58.27 -156.19 10.05
N SER A 456 58.06 -157.37 9.45
CA SER A 456 59.07 -158.02 8.60
C SER A 456 59.34 -157.31 7.26
N GLU A 457 58.37 -156.55 6.74
CA GLU A 457 58.51 -155.78 5.49
C GLU A 457 59.22 -154.42 5.64
N LYS A 458 59.57 -153.98 6.85
CA LYS A 458 60.44 -152.81 7.05
C LYS A 458 61.89 -153.21 7.24
N LYS A 459 62.58 -153.39 6.11
CA LYS A 459 64.02 -153.52 6.01
C LYS A 459 64.61 -152.46 5.07
#